data_AF-A0A5D2J9Y8-F1
#
_entry.id   AF-A0A5D2J9Y8-F1
#
_cell.length_a   1.000
_cell.length_b   1.000
_cell.length_c   1.000
_cell.angle_alpha   90.00
_cell.angle_beta   90.00
_cell.angle_gamma   90.00
#
_symmetry.space_group_name_H-M   'P 1'
#
loop_
_entity.id
_entity.type
_entity.pdbx_description
1 polymer ?
#
loop_
_entity_poly.entity_id
_entity_poly.type
_entity_poly.pdbx_seq_one_letter_code
_entity_poly.pdbx_strand_id
1 'polypeptide(L)'
;MEMLEVIPVCYCGNAAKLNTSWSNDNPGRRFFGCKKFGSGFKKQCLFFSWFDPPLTPRSRIVLLGLLRKVRTLEDARRRERRTWFLVLVFVIVLFFFKP
;
A
#
# COMPACT_ATOMS: atom_id res chain seq x y z
N MET A 1 -1.63 25.36 10.21
CA MET A 1 -2.41 25.27 8.96
C MET A 1 -3.59 24.36 9.26
N GLU A 2 -4.70 24.99 9.65
CA GLU A 2 -5.92 24.36 10.16
C GLU A 2 -6.58 23.55 9.04
N MET A 3 -6.73 22.24 9.24
CA MET A 3 -7.36 21.33 8.27
C MET A 3 -8.48 20.51 8.92
N LEU A 4 -9.15 21.13 9.91
CA LEU A 4 -10.34 20.59 10.57
C LEU A 4 -11.66 21.13 9.98
N GLU A 5 -11.61 21.97 8.96
CA GLU A 5 -12.78 22.74 8.52
C GLU A 5 -13.62 21.97 7.47
N VAL A 6 -14.84 21.62 7.88
CA VAL A 6 -15.96 21.06 7.11
C VAL A 6 -15.93 19.54 6.87
N ILE A 7 -16.52 18.81 7.82
CA ILE A 7 -16.96 17.43 7.60
C ILE A 7 -18.10 17.46 6.55
N PRO A 8 -17.94 16.82 5.37
CA PRO A 8 -18.96 16.86 4.33
C PRO A 8 -20.26 16.19 4.77
N VAL A 9 -21.40 16.68 4.29
CA VAL A 9 -22.70 16.04 4.50
C VAL A 9 -22.98 15.08 3.34
N CYS A 10 -23.30 13.83 3.66
CA CYS A 10 -23.64 12.83 2.65
C CYS A 10 -25.05 13.05 2.07
N TYR A 11 -25.40 12.32 1.01
CA TYR A 11 -26.73 12.41 0.37
C TYR A 11 -27.90 12.01 1.28
N CYS A 12 -27.65 11.43 2.46
CA CYS A 12 -28.67 11.19 3.48
C CYS A 12 -28.85 12.36 4.47
N GLY A 13 -28.18 13.50 4.28
CA GLY A 13 -28.23 14.64 5.19
C GLY A 13 -27.45 14.45 6.50
N ASN A 14 -26.62 13.40 6.61
CA ASN A 14 -25.80 13.13 7.79
C ASN A 14 -24.33 13.50 7.54
N ALA A 15 -23.59 13.86 8.59
CA ALA A 15 -22.14 14.03 8.51
C ALA A 15 -21.46 12.75 7.99
N ALA A 16 -20.56 12.91 7.03
CA ALA A 16 -19.78 11.81 6.46
C ALA A 16 -18.65 11.38 7.41
N LYS A 17 -18.33 10.09 7.41
CA LYS A 17 -17.27 9.52 8.23
C LYS A 17 -15.96 9.51 7.44
N LEU A 18 -14.87 9.89 8.09
CA LEU A 18 -13.52 9.69 7.56
C LEU A 18 -13.13 8.21 7.63
N ASN A 19 -12.73 7.65 6.50
CA ASN A 19 -12.30 6.26 6.36
C ASN A 19 -10.94 6.20 5.63
N THR A 20 -10.25 5.08 5.78
CA THR A 20 -8.98 4.80 5.09
C THR A 20 -9.21 3.72 4.04
N SER A 21 -8.75 3.95 2.82
CA SER A 21 -8.77 2.96 1.74
C SER A 21 -7.70 1.90 1.99
N TRP A 22 -8.10 0.64 1.88
CA TRP A 22 -7.22 -0.54 1.95
C TRP A 22 -7.11 -1.26 0.60
N SER A 23 -7.58 -0.62 -0.49
CA SER A 23 -7.40 -1.19 -1.84
C SER A 23 -5.95 -1.09 -2.28
N ASN A 24 -5.52 -2.01 -3.14
CA ASN A 24 -4.17 -2.02 -3.71
C ASN A 24 -3.87 -0.75 -4.53
N ASP A 25 -4.89 -0.12 -5.12
CA ASP A 25 -4.73 1.08 -5.94
C ASP A 25 -4.58 2.36 -5.11
N ASN A 26 -5.16 2.39 -3.91
CA ASN A 26 -5.16 3.56 -3.03
C ASN A 26 -4.88 3.15 -1.57
N PRO A 27 -3.77 2.45 -1.26
CA PRO A 27 -3.51 1.97 0.08
C PRO A 27 -3.23 3.16 1.01
N GLY A 28 -3.91 3.18 2.15
CA GLY A 28 -3.72 4.20 3.18
C GLY A 28 -4.33 5.58 2.87
N ARG A 29 -4.92 5.78 1.68
CA ARG A 29 -5.50 7.08 1.30
C ARG A 29 -6.87 7.27 1.95
N ARG A 30 -7.09 8.42 2.60
CA ARG A 30 -8.33 8.70 3.33
C ARG A 30 -9.41 9.35 2.48
N PHE A 31 -10.66 9.01 2.78
CA PHE A 31 -11.85 9.54 2.12
C PHE A 31 -13.01 9.68 3.11
N PHE A 32 -13.92 10.61 2.84
CA PHE A 32 -15.21 10.71 3.50
C PHE A 32 -16.26 9.83 2.82
N GLY A 33 -16.99 9.04 3.61
CA GLY A 33 -18.07 8.17 3.13
C GLY A 33 -19.28 8.18 4.06
N CYS A 34 -20.47 7.89 3.52
CA CYS A 34 -21.67 7.70 4.35
C CYS A 34 -21.53 6.42 5.21
N LYS A 35 -22.19 6.38 6.38
CA LYS A 35 -22.33 5.14 7.17
C LYS A 35 -23.01 4.00 6.40
N LYS A 36 -23.79 4.32 5.36
CA LYS A 36 -24.45 3.37 4.47
C LYS A 36 -23.63 3.05 3.21
N PHE A 37 -22.40 3.58 3.09
CA PHE A 37 -21.53 3.34 1.95
C PHE A 37 -21.00 1.90 1.98
N GLY A 38 -21.13 1.16 0.87
CA GLY A 38 -20.71 -0.25 0.78
C GLY A 38 -21.42 -1.20 1.77
N SER A 39 -22.51 -0.73 2.38
CA SER A 39 -23.24 -1.47 3.40
C SER A 39 -24.34 -2.31 2.74
N GLY A 40 -24.65 -3.50 3.25
CA GLY A 40 -25.71 -4.37 2.73
C GLY A 40 -27.15 -3.84 2.90
N PHE A 41 -27.33 -2.55 3.22
CA PHE A 41 -28.64 -1.93 3.37
C PHE A 41 -29.38 -1.87 2.03
N LYS A 42 -30.70 -2.04 2.05
CA LYS A 42 -31.57 -1.95 0.85
C LYS A 42 -31.43 -0.63 0.07
N LYS A 43 -31.10 0.47 0.75
CA LYS A 43 -30.80 1.77 0.13
C LYS A 43 -29.41 2.23 0.55
N GLN A 44 -28.41 1.91 -0.26
CA GLN A 44 -27.04 2.36 -0.05
C GLN A 44 -26.90 3.84 -0.37
N CYS A 45 -26.01 4.53 0.35
CA CYS A 45 -25.64 5.90 0.03
C CYS A 45 -24.20 5.89 -0.48
N LEU A 46 -24.04 6.21 -1.76
CA LEU A 46 -22.74 6.17 -2.46
C LEU A 46 -21.96 7.49 -2.36
N PHE A 47 -22.26 8.31 -1.34
CA PHE A 47 -21.48 9.51 -1.10
C PHE A 47 -20.02 9.15 -0.81
N PHE A 48 -19.11 9.78 -1.56
CA PHE A 48 -17.67 9.58 -1.49
C PHE A 48 -16.95 10.89 -1.81
N SER A 49 -15.94 11.26 -1.01
CA SER A 49 -15.06 12.39 -1.31
C SER A 49 -13.65 12.13 -0.78
N TRP A 50 -12.60 12.42 -1.54
CA TRP A 50 -11.22 12.24 -1.07
C TRP A 50 -10.87 13.25 0.02
N PHE A 51 -10.34 12.79 1.15
CA PHE A 51 -9.77 13.65 2.18
C PHE A 51 -8.33 14.00 1.82
N ASP A 52 -7.51 12.99 1.52
CA ASP A 52 -6.14 13.22 1.11
C ASP A 52 -6.11 13.66 -0.37
N PRO A 53 -5.36 14.73 -0.70
CA PRO A 53 -5.20 15.17 -2.08
C PRO A 53 -4.59 14.05 -2.92
N PRO A 54 -4.83 14.04 -4.25
CA PRO A 54 -4.15 13.10 -5.12
C PRO A 54 -2.64 13.30 -5.01
N LEU A 55 -1.89 12.20 -5.15
CA LEU A 55 -0.44 12.30 -5.28
C LEU A 55 -0.10 13.15 -6.49
N THR A 56 0.79 14.13 -6.30
CA THR A 56 1.32 14.92 -7.42
C THR A 56 2.02 14.01 -8.45
N PRO A 57 2.08 14.38 -9.73
CA PRO A 57 2.80 13.60 -10.74
C PRO A 57 4.26 13.32 -10.32
N ARG A 58 4.92 14.33 -9.73
CA ARG A 58 6.29 14.21 -9.22
C ARG A 58 6.39 13.19 -8.09
N SER A 59 5.54 13.29 -7.07
CA SER A 59 5.56 12.34 -5.94
C SER A 59 5.23 10.92 -6.38
N ARG A 60 4.35 10.75 -7.39
CA ARG A 60 4.04 9.45 -7.98
C ARG A 60 5.26 8.84 -8.67
N ILE A 61 5.98 9.60 -9.47
CA ILE A 61 7.22 9.14 -10.14
C ILE A 61 8.27 8.74 -9.12
N VAL A 62 8.49 9.58 -8.09
CA VAL A 62 9.45 9.28 -7.03
C VAL A 62 9.06 8.02 -6.26
N LEU A 63 7.80 7.90 -5.83
CA LEU A 63 7.31 6.73 -5.11
C LEU A 63 7.48 5.44 -5.93
N LEU A 64 7.08 5.46 -7.21
CA LEU A 64 7.24 4.30 -8.09
C LEU A 64 8.71 3.96 -8.33
N GLY A 65 9.57 4.96 -8.49
CA GLY A 65 11.02 4.78 -8.62
C GLY A 65 11.64 4.12 -7.38
N LEU A 66 11.26 4.59 -6.18
CA LEU A 66 11.70 4.02 -4.91
C LEU A 66 11.21 2.56 -4.76
N LEU A 67 9.93 2.28 -5.05
CA LEU A 67 9.39 0.92 -4.99
C LEU A 67 10.12 -0.05 -5.93
N ARG A 68 10.44 0.38 -7.16
CA ARG A 68 11.27 -0.43 -8.08
C ARG A 68 12.65 -0.69 -7.50
N LYS A 69 13.31 0.35 -6.97
CA LYS A 69 14.65 0.21 -6.38
C LYS A 69 14.65 -0.75 -5.19
N VAL A 70 13.66 -0.66 -4.31
CA VAL A 70 13.50 -1.60 -3.17
C VAL A 70 13.37 -3.03 -3.70
N ARG A 71 12.48 -3.28 -4.66
CA ARG A 71 12.31 -4.62 -5.26
C ARG A 71 13.62 -5.14 -5.86
N THR A 72 14.33 -4.32 -6.62
CA THR A 72 15.61 -4.71 -7.21
C THR A 72 16.66 -5.08 -6.15
N LEU A 73 16.72 -4.31 -5.05
CA LEU A 73 17.64 -4.60 -3.94
C LEU A 73 17.26 -5.88 -3.18
N GLU A 74 15.96 -6.10 -2.95
CA GLU A 74 15.46 -7.33 -2.34
C GLU A 74 15.76 -8.56 -3.20
N ASP A 75 15.58 -8.46 -4.52
CA ASP A 75 15.92 -9.52 -5.46
C ASP A 75 17.42 -9.81 -5.49
N ALA A 76 18.26 -8.77 -5.52
CA ALA A 76 19.71 -8.92 -5.46
C ALA A 76 20.15 -9.62 -4.17
N ARG A 77 19.62 -9.17 -3.02
CA ARG A 77 19.87 -9.80 -1.71
C ARG A 77 19.40 -11.26 -1.66
N ARG A 78 18.26 -11.58 -2.28
CA ARG A 78 17.75 -12.96 -2.38
C ARG A 78 18.69 -13.84 -3.21
N ARG A 79 19.20 -13.34 -4.34
CA ARG A 79 20.17 -14.05 -5.19
C ARG A 79 21.47 -14.29 -4.44
N GLU A 80 22.02 -13.26 -3.81
CA GLU A 80 23.23 -13.36 -3.00
C GLU A 80 23.08 -14.44 -1.92
N ARG A 81 21.98 -14.40 -1.14
CA ARG A 81 21.69 -15.42 -0.13
C ARG A 81 21.65 -16.84 -0.73
N ARG A 82 21.01 -17.01 -1.89
CA ARG A 82 20.94 -18.30 -2.58
C ARG A 82 22.32 -18.76 -3.05
N THR A 83 23.13 -17.86 -3.62
CA THR A 83 24.50 -18.17 -4.06
C THR A 83 25.37 -18.60 -2.88
N TRP A 84 25.36 -17.85 -1.77
CA TRP A 84 26.13 -18.21 -0.58
C TRP A 84 25.68 -19.52 0.04
N PHE A 85 24.37 -19.80 0.03
CA PHE A 85 23.85 -21.10 0.45
C PHE A 85 24.41 -22.24 -0.42
N LEU A 86 24.41 -22.08 -1.75
CA LEU A 86 24.95 -23.08 -2.67
C LEU A 86 26.47 -23.27 -2.50
N VAL A 87 27.23 -22.18 -2.32
CA VAL A 87 28.67 -22.22 -2.06
C VAL A 87 28.95 -22.96 -0.75
N LEU A 88 28.21 -22.65 0.32
CA LEU A 88 28.33 -23.32 1.61
C LEU A 88 28.10 -24.83 1.48
N VAL A 89 27.01 -25.23 0.80
CA VAL A 89 26.71 -26.65 0.55
C VAL A 89 27.83 -27.32 -0.25
N PHE A 90 28.35 -26.66 -1.28
CA PHE A 90 29.45 -27.20 -2.09
C PHE A 90 30.74 -27.40 -1.27
N VAL A 91 31.11 -26.44 -0.43
CA VAL A 91 32.28 -26.53 0.46
C VAL A 91 32.12 -27.67 1.48
N ILE A 92 30.92 -27.81 2.06
CA ILE A 92 30.59 -28.92 2.96
C ILE A 92 30.77 -30.27 2.24
N VAL A 93 30.21 -30.42 1.04
CA VAL A 93 30.36 -31.65 0.24
C VAL A 93 31.83 -31.95 -0.02
N LEU A 94 32.62 -30.97 -0.47
CA LEU A 94 34.06 -31.18 -0.69
C LEU A 94 34.82 -31.56 0.57
N PHE A 95 34.39 -31.11 1.75
CA PHE A 95 35.04 -31.43 3.03
C PHE A 95 34.71 -32.86 3.50
N PHE A 96 33.44 -33.28 3.41
CA PHE A 96 32.99 -34.60 3.88
C PHE A 96 33.25 -35.73 2.89
N PHE A 97 33.37 -35.42 1.60
CA PHE A 97 33.67 -36.38 0.54
C PHE A 97 35.11 -36.28 0.03
N LYS A 98 36.01 -35.64 0.81
CA LYS A 98 37.45 -35.69 0.56
C LYS A 98 37.97 -37.09 0.93
N PRO A 99 38.68 -37.79 0.02
CA PRO A 99 39.24 -39.11 0.30
C PRO A 99 40.34 -39.07 1.36
#